data_AF-A0AAX2IAN4-F1
#
_entry.id   AF-A0AAX2IAN4-F1
#
_cell.length_a   1.000
_cell.length_b   1.000
_cell.length_c   1.000
_cell.angle_alpha   90.00
_cell.angle_beta   90.00
_cell.angle_gamma   90.00
#
_symmetry.space_group_name_H-M   'P 1'
#
loop_
_entity.id
_entity.type
_entity.pdbx_description
1 polymer ?
#
loop_
_entity_poly.entity_id
_entity_poly.type
_entity_poly.pdbx_seq_one_letter_code
_entity_poly.pdbx_strand_id
1 'polypeptide(L)'
;MTEAVAKHIKKLHQLEKKGNLEVEDLLKILKTPNKEYITPLQEMVAQYHWQPLNDELIVPFASWVDALCIYLEEGVQGLVKSIHKTKDFFSIIFGVLKGLPTEESLPAFLEIAQNFSAKITDEQEDFVKEYTYELCDISHQLKGEKVNKDLHEAFVPILKQIISFGQSKKDEILMCSAAVCFQAFGNKSDIPYLKALSFTEAYYKNTGKTIAKRIEKKYA
;
A
#
# COMPACT_ATOMS: atom_id res chain seq x y z
N MET A 1 8.60 -10.08 -28.06
CA MET A 1 7.30 -9.54 -27.58
C MET A 1 6.20 -10.53 -27.93
N THR A 2 5.57 -11.09 -26.90
CA THR A 2 4.40 -11.96 -26.98
C THR A 2 3.18 -11.19 -27.49
N GLU A 3 2.21 -11.91 -28.06
CA GLU A 3 0.96 -11.32 -28.57
C GLU A 3 0.17 -10.61 -27.47
N ALA A 4 0.14 -11.17 -26.27
CA ALA A 4 -0.56 -10.59 -25.12
C ALA A 4 0.02 -9.23 -24.72
N VAL A 5 1.36 -9.14 -24.61
CA VAL A 5 2.07 -7.88 -24.31
C VAL A 5 1.82 -6.86 -25.42
N ALA A 6 2.00 -7.25 -26.68
CA ALA A 6 1.78 -6.36 -27.83
C ALA A 6 0.36 -5.80 -27.87
N LYS A 7 -0.65 -6.64 -27.63
CA LYS A 7 -2.07 -6.24 -27.59
C LYS A 7 -2.34 -5.28 -26.44
N HIS A 8 -1.76 -5.51 -25.28
CA HIS A 8 -1.94 -4.64 -24.13
C HIS A 8 -1.27 -3.28 -24.33
N ILE A 9 -0.01 -3.23 -24.79
CA ILE A 9 0.68 -1.99 -25.15
C ILE A 9 -0.11 -1.18 -26.18
N LYS A 10 -0.62 -1.83 -27.24
CA LYS A 10 -1.49 -1.19 -28.23
C LYS A 10 -2.73 -0.55 -27.59
N LYS A 11 -3.33 -1.22 -26.60
CA LYS A 11 -4.48 -0.68 -25.86
C LYS A 11 -4.09 0.54 -25.02
N LEU A 12 -2.94 0.53 -24.35
CA LEU A 12 -2.45 1.68 -23.59
C LEU A 12 -2.26 2.91 -24.49
N HIS A 13 -1.62 2.75 -25.66
CA HIS A 13 -1.52 3.82 -26.67
C HIS A 13 -2.89 4.35 -27.11
N GLN A 14 -3.90 3.49 -27.25
CA GLN A 14 -5.25 3.90 -27.65
C GLN A 14 -5.97 4.70 -26.56
N LEU A 15 -5.79 4.33 -25.29
CA LEU A 15 -6.35 5.04 -24.15
C LEU A 15 -5.70 6.42 -24.00
N GLU A 16 -4.37 6.47 -24.11
CA GLU A 16 -3.60 7.70 -24.02
C GLU A 16 -4.02 8.70 -25.11
N LYS A 17 -4.11 8.25 -26.36
CA LYS A 17 -4.55 9.11 -27.48
C LYS A 17 -5.97 9.65 -27.32
N LYS A 18 -6.79 9.03 -26.48
CA LYS A 18 -8.16 9.47 -26.17
C LYS A 18 -8.23 10.34 -24.90
N GLY A 19 -7.12 10.50 -24.17
CA GLY A 19 -7.11 11.14 -22.86
C GLY A 19 -7.82 10.32 -21.77
N ASN A 20 -7.95 9.01 -21.96
CA ASN A 20 -8.68 8.10 -21.07
C ASN A 20 -7.76 7.09 -20.38
N LEU A 21 -6.44 7.30 -20.42
CA LEU A 21 -5.51 6.43 -19.71
C LEU A 21 -5.62 6.71 -18.21
N GLU A 22 -5.77 5.65 -17.43
CA GLU A 22 -5.75 5.70 -15.97
C GLU A 22 -4.60 4.84 -15.42
N VAL A 23 -4.23 5.07 -14.16
CA VAL A 23 -3.18 4.28 -13.49
C VAL A 23 -3.56 2.80 -13.44
N GLU A 24 -4.85 2.52 -13.24
CA GLU A 24 -5.43 1.18 -13.20
C GLU A 24 -5.24 0.42 -14.50
N ASP A 25 -5.13 1.11 -15.65
CA ASP A 25 -4.79 0.47 -16.92
C ASP A 25 -3.33 0.00 -16.94
N LEU A 26 -2.40 0.77 -16.37
CA LEU A 26 -1.02 0.35 -16.21
C LEU A 26 -0.90 -0.81 -15.21
N LEU A 27 -1.57 -0.71 -14.05
CA LEU A 27 -1.51 -1.74 -13.00
C LEU A 27 -2.07 -3.09 -13.44
N LYS A 28 -2.84 -3.18 -14.54
CA LYS A 28 -3.23 -4.48 -15.14
C LYS A 28 -2.05 -5.35 -15.54
N ILE A 29 -0.86 -4.76 -15.75
CA ILE A 29 0.38 -5.50 -16.03
C ILE A 29 0.72 -6.45 -14.87
N LEU A 30 0.42 -6.06 -13.64
CA LEU A 30 0.72 -6.86 -12.44
C LEU A 30 -0.03 -8.19 -12.39
N LYS A 31 -1.14 -8.33 -13.14
CA LYS A 31 -1.91 -9.59 -13.22
C LYS A 31 -1.17 -10.69 -13.99
N THR A 32 -0.27 -10.32 -14.90
CA THR A 32 0.55 -11.27 -15.66
C THR A 32 1.89 -10.59 -15.98
N PRO A 33 2.78 -10.49 -14.98
CA PRO A 33 4.04 -9.75 -15.11
C PRO A 33 4.91 -10.35 -16.22
N ASN A 34 5.53 -9.48 -17.03
CA ASN A 34 6.42 -9.90 -18.11
C ASN A 34 7.46 -8.80 -18.42
N LYS A 35 8.76 -9.16 -18.44
CA LYS A 35 9.85 -8.21 -18.74
C LYS A 35 9.75 -7.53 -20.10
N GLU A 36 9.05 -8.14 -21.07
CA GLU A 36 8.84 -7.55 -22.39
C GLU A 36 7.99 -6.26 -22.37
N TYR A 37 7.31 -5.95 -21.26
CA TYR A 37 6.65 -4.65 -21.09
C TYR A 37 7.62 -3.48 -20.87
N ILE A 38 8.85 -3.74 -20.41
CA ILE A 38 9.78 -2.68 -19.96
C ILE A 38 10.10 -1.70 -21.10
N THR A 39 10.65 -2.19 -22.21
CA THR A 39 11.05 -1.31 -23.32
C THR A 39 9.87 -0.52 -23.92
N PRO A 40 8.72 -1.14 -24.26
CA PRO A 40 7.59 -0.39 -24.81
C PRO A 40 7.00 0.65 -23.85
N LEU A 41 6.99 0.39 -22.53
CA LEU A 41 6.53 1.39 -21.57
C LEU A 41 7.47 2.59 -21.48
N GLN A 42 8.79 2.35 -21.49
CA GLN A 42 9.78 3.43 -21.51
C GLN A 42 9.69 4.25 -22.81
N GLU A 43 9.43 3.60 -23.94
CA GLU A 43 9.15 4.28 -25.21
C GLU A 43 7.88 5.15 -25.13
N MET A 44 6.82 4.66 -24.49
CA MET A 44 5.61 5.45 -24.26
C MET A 44 5.87 6.69 -23.41
N VAL A 45 6.65 6.56 -22.33
CA VAL A 45 7.04 7.71 -21.48
C VAL A 45 7.71 8.80 -22.33
N ALA A 46 8.66 8.42 -23.18
CA ALA A 46 9.35 9.35 -24.07
C ALA A 46 8.42 9.93 -25.15
N GLN A 47 7.59 9.10 -25.78
CA GLN A 47 6.70 9.50 -26.87
C GLN A 47 5.63 10.49 -26.41
N TYR A 48 5.03 10.25 -25.25
CA TYR A 48 3.93 11.06 -24.71
C TYR A 48 4.38 12.15 -23.75
N HIS A 49 5.69 12.23 -23.48
CA HIS A 49 6.26 13.19 -22.53
C HIS A 49 5.57 13.10 -21.16
N TRP A 50 5.30 11.87 -20.71
CA TRP A 50 4.68 11.64 -19.41
C TRP A 50 5.55 12.24 -18.32
N GLN A 51 4.89 12.95 -17.40
CA GLN A 51 5.60 13.63 -16.33
C GLN A 51 6.00 12.63 -15.24
N PRO A 52 7.19 12.77 -14.65
CA PRO A 52 7.52 12.10 -13.40
C PRO A 52 6.71 12.73 -12.26
N LEU A 53 6.91 12.23 -11.04
CA LEU A 53 6.36 12.80 -9.81
C LEU A 53 6.64 14.31 -9.76
N ASN A 54 5.58 15.08 -9.56
CA ASN A 54 5.58 16.53 -9.66
C ASN A 54 4.51 17.10 -8.71
N ASP A 55 4.56 18.41 -8.44
CA ASP A 55 3.61 19.11 -7.57
C ASP A 55 2.34 19.58 -8.32
N GLU A 56 2.20 19.24 -9.61
CA GLU A 56 1.03 19.59 -10.41
C GLU A 56 -0.09 18.56 -10.23
N LEU A 57 -1.34 18.95 -10.50
CA LEU A 57 -2.50 18.05 -10.45
C LEU A 57 -2.55 17.12 -11.69
N ILE A 58 -1.40 16.59 -12.09
CA ILE A 58 -1.22 15.70 -13.24
C ILE A 58 -0.75 14.35 -12.73
N VAL A 59 -1.37 13.28 -13.25
CA VAL A 59 -0.96 11.92 -12.93
C VAL A 59 0.50 11.70 -13.37
N PRO A 60 1.42 11.31 -12.48
CA PRO A 60 2.84 11.15 -12.81
C PRO A 60 3.10 9.80 -13.48
N PHE A 61 2.57 9.60 -14.69
CA PHE A 61 2.63 8.32 -15.40
C PHE A 61 4.06 7.81 -15.61
N ALA A 62 5.06 8.69 -15.75
CA ALA A 62 6.45 8.24 -15.87
C ALA A 62 6.94 7.57 -14.58
N SER A 63 6.55 8.08 -13.40
CA SER A 63 6.90 7.45 -12.12
C SER A 63 6.19 6.11 -11.91
N TRP A 64 4.93 5.98 -12.35
CA TRP A 64 4.23 4.70 -12.36
C TRP A 64 4.91 3.67 -13.28
N VAL A 65 5.32 4.08 -14.48
CA VAL A 65 6.09 3.23 -15.38
C VAL A 65 7.43 2.83 -14.75
N ASP A 66 8.15 3.77 -14.15
CA ASP A 66 9.41 3.49 -13.44
C ASP A 66 9.24 2.40 -12.38
N ALA A 67 8.22 2.53 -11.52
CA ALA A 67 7.93 1.55 -10.47
C ALA A 67 7.54 0.17 -11.06
N LEU A 68 6.72 0.14 -12.12
CA LEU A 68 6.39 -1.10 -12.82
C LEU A 68 7.64 -1.74 -13.44
N CYS A 69 8.51 -0.97 -14.08
CA CYS A 69 9.76 -1.48 -14.64
C CYS A 69 10.68 -2.05 -13.56
N ILE A 70 10.80 -1.38 -12.40
CA ILE A 70 11.55 -1.89 -11.24
C ILE A 70 10.97 -3.25 -10.80
N TYR A 71 9.65 -3.36 -10.63
CA TYR A 71 9.01 -4.63 -10.26
C TYR A 71 9.22 -5.72 -11.31
N LEU A 72 9.08 -5.40 -12.60
CA LEU A 72 9.25 -6.37 -13.67
C LEU A 72 10.70 -6.90 -13.75
N GLU A 73 11.68 -6.05 -13.45
CA GLU A 73 13.10 -6.40 -13.54
C GLU A 73 13.62 -7.12 -12.28
N GLU A 74 13.29 -6.60 -11.11
CA GLU A 74 13.87 -6.94 -9.81
C GLU A 74 12.85 -7.50 -8.79
N GLY A 75 11.57 -7.56 -9.16
CA GLY A 75 10.49 -7.99 -8.27
C GLY A 75 10.23 -7.02 -7.13
N VAL A 76 9.52 -7.52 -6.12
CA VAL A 76 9.18 -6.78 -4.88
C VAL A 76 10.42 -6.21 -4.20
N GLN A 77 11.55 -6.92 -4.24
CA GLN A 77 12.81 -6.47 -3.61
C GLN A 77 13.36 -5.19 -4.26
N GLY A 78 13.21 -5.03 -5.57
CA GLY A 78 13.55 -3.77 -6.24
C GLY A 78 12.66 -2.61 -5.78
N LEU A 79 11.36 -2.87 -5.59
CA LEU A 79 10.41 -1.88 -5.09
C LEU A 79 10.77 -1.39 -3.69
N VAL A 80 11.04 -2.33 -2.76
CA VAL A 80 11.40 -2.00 -1.37
C VAL A 80 12.66 -1.14 -1.32
N LYS A 81 13.71 -1.51 -2.08
CA LYS A 81 14.96 -0.74 -2.16
C LYS A 81 14.78 0.64 -2.77
N SER A 82 13.81 0.79 -3.66
CA SER A 82 13.55 2.03 -4.39
C SER A 82 12.58 2.98 -3.68
N ILE A 83 12.05 2.61 -2.51
CA ILE A 83 10.98 3.36 -1.84
C ILE A 83 11.37 4.81 -1.50
N HIS A 84 12.66 5.07 -1.30
CA HIS A 84 13.22 6.40 -1.05
C HIS A 84 14.08 6.93 -2.22
N LYS A 85 13.89 6.39 -3.44
CA LYS A 85 14.63 6.80 -4.65
C LYS A 85 14.51 8.30 -4.90
N THR A 86 13.30 8.84 -4.73
CA THR A 86 13.00 10.28 -4.82
C THR A 86 11.91 10.65 -3.81
N LYS A 87 11.71 11.95 -3.56
CA LYS A 87 10.66 12.45 -2.68
C LYS A 87 9.29 11.90 -3.11
N ASP A 88 8.50 11.45 -2.15
CA ASP A 88 7.11 10.98 -2.33
C ASP A 88 6.92 9.75 -3.24
N PHE A 89 8.00 9.16 -3.76
CA PHE A 89 7.95 7.96 -4.60
C PHE A 89 7.38 6.73 -3.88
N PHE A 90 7.44 6.73 -2.55
CA PHE A 90 6.80 5.70 -1.73
C PHE A 90 5.30 5.55 -2.02
N SER A 91 4.60 6.63 -2.37
CA SER A 91 3.17 6.58 -2.73
C SER A 91 2.92 5.72 -3.97
N ILE A 92 3.76 5.87 -4.99
CA ILE A 92 3.74 5.06 -6.21
C ILE A 92 4.07 3.59 -5.89
N ILE A 93 5.10 3.37 -5.08
CA ILE A 93 5.50 2.02 -4.67
C ILE A 93 4.38 1.32 -3.90
N PHE A 94 3.73 1.99 -2.95
CA PHE A 94 2.60 1.41 -2.23
C PHE A 94 1.43 1.10 -3.15
N GLY A 95 1.13 1.98 -4.12
CA GLY A 95 0.12 1.71 -5.12
C GLY A 95 0.42 0.50 -6.01
N VAL A 96 1.69 0.29 -6.38
CA VAL A 96 2.11 -0.94 -7.10
C VAL A 96 1.95 -2.16 -6.19
N LEU A 97 2.42 -2.10 -4.94
CA LEU A 97 2.31 -3.21 -3.99
C LEU A 97 0.84 -3.58 -3.70
N LYS A 98 -0.07 -2.61 -3.62
CA LYS A 98 -1.53 -2.83 -3.48
C LYS A 98 -2.10 -3.60 -4.67
N GLY A 99 -1.54 -3.43 -5.86
CA GLY A 99 -1.93 -4.13 -7.08
C GLY A 99 -1.40 -5.56 -7.20
N LEU A 100 -0.48 -5.98 -6.33
CA LEU A 100 0.10 -7.33 -6.32
C LEU A 100 -0.75 -8.34 -5.52
N PRO A 101 -0.59 -9.65 -5.77
CA PRO A 101 -1.12 -10.69 -4.89
C PRO A 101 -0.68 -10.48 -3.44
N THR A 102 -1.55 -10.81 -2.49
CA THR A 102 -1.32 -10.58 -1.05
C THR A 102 -0.08 -11.33 -0.53
N GLU A 103 0.21 -12.49 -1.12
CA GLU A 103 1.37 -13.32 -0.80
C GLU A 103 2.70 -12.64 -1.16
N GLU A 104 2.70 -11.76 -2.17
CA GLU A 104 3.86 -10.96 -2.58
C GLU A 104 3.92 -9.62 -1.84
N SER A 105 2.78 -8.96 -1.65
CA SER A 105 2.74 -7.61 -1.08
C SER A 105 2.95 -7.58 0.43
N LEU A 106 2.38 -8.51 1.19
CA LEU A 106 2.49 -8.51 2.66
C LEU A 106 3.95 -8.58 3.16
N PRO A 107 4.80 -9.49 2.66
CA PRO A 107 6.21 -9.50 3.05
C PRO A 107 6.91 -8.17 2.75
N ALA A 108 6.57 -7.51 1.64
CA ALA A 108 7.09 -6.20 1.29
C ALA A 108 6.71 -5.13 2.31
N PHE A 109 5.42 -5.06 2.67
CA PHE A 109 4.94 -4.12 3.70
C PHE A 109 5.64 -4.36 5.03
N LEU A 110 5.85 -5.62 5.41
CA LEU A 110 6.57 -5.94 6.64
C LEU A 110 8.03 -5.49 6.60
N GLU A 111 8.74 -5.72 5.49
CA GLU A 111 10.12 -5.26 5.31
C GLU A 111 10.19 -3.73 5.35
N ILE A 112 9.29 -3.05 4.65
CA ILE A 112 9.21 -1.58 4.63
C ILE A 112 8.97 -1.02 6.04
N ALA A 113 8.14 -1.68 6.84
CA ALA A 113 7.86 -1.25 8.21
C ALA A 113 9.06 -1.33 9.16
N GLN A 114 10.13 -2.06 8.79
CA GLN A 114 11.37 -2.05 9.56
C GLN A 114 12.02 -0.65 9.58
N ASN A 115 11.67 0.23 8.64
CA ASN A 115 12.07 1.64 8.66
C ASN A 115 11.46 2.44 9.85
N PHE A 116 10.52 1.87 10.59
CA PHE A 116 9.93 2.48 11.80
C PHE A 116 10.64 2.09 13.10
N SER A 117 11.66 1.23 13.03
CA SER A 117 12.09 0.30 14.09
C SER A 117 12.47 0.88 15.47
N ALA A 118 12.74 2.18 15.62
CA ALA A 118 12.93 2.80 16.94
C ALA A 118 11.76 3.67 17.38
N LYS A 119 11.20 4.44 16.45
CA LYS A 119 10.15 5.44 16.64
C LYS A 119 9.79 6.00 15.26
N ILE A 120 8.52 6.31 15.06
CA ILE A 120 8.07 7.13 13.93
C ILE A 120 8.35 8.61 14.25
N THR A 121 9.03 9.30 13.33
CA THR A 121 9.36 10.73 13.46
C THR A 121 8.37 11.61 12.69
N ASP A 122 8.41 12.92 12.96
CA ASP A 122 7.54 13.90 12.31
C ASP A 122 7.82 14.01 10.81
N GLU A 123 9.08 13.80 10.40
CA GLU A 123 9.50 13.79 9.00
C GLU A 123 8.96 12.58 8.23
N GLN A 124 8.50 11.54 8.94
CA GLN A 124 7.93 10.33 8.36
C GLN A 124 6.39 10.37 8.29
N GLU A 125 5.76 11.50 8.63
CA GLU A 125 4.31 11.60 8.77
C GLU A 125 3.56 11.18 7.50
N ASP A 126 3.89 11.74 6.34
CA ASP A 126 3.24 11.41 5.07
C ASP A 126 3.49 9.95 4.66
N PHE A 127 4.72 9.47 4.85
CA PHE A 127 5.09 8.09 4.57
C PHE A 127 4.26 7.09 5.39
N VAL A 128 4.10 7.35 6.69
CA VAL A 128 3.35 6.49 7.61
C VAL A 128 1.86 6.51 7.30
N LYS A 129 1.31 7.66 6.90
CA LYS A 129 -0.08 7.76 6.47
C LYS A 129 -0.34 6.88 5.26
N GLU A 130 0.41 7.08 4.19
CA GLU A 130 0.26 6.31 2.95
C GLU A 130 0.50 4.80 3.19
N TYR A 131 1.55 4.45 3.93
CA TYR A 131 1.81 3.06 4.34
C TYR A 131 0.60 2.45 5.04
N THR A 132 -0.01 3.19 5.98
CA THR A 132 -1.12 2.68 6.80
C THR A 132 -2.40 2.56 6.00
N TYR A 133 -2.69 3.51 5.11
CA TYR A 133 -3.89 3.47 4.27
C TYR A 133 -3.84 2.30 3.31
N GLU A 134 -2.70 2.07 2.66
CA GLU A 134 -2.54 0.96 1.73
C GLU A 134 -2.52 -0.40 2.45
N LEU A 135 -1.89 -0.48 3.63
CA LEU A 135 -1.97 -1.68 4.47
C LEU A 135 -3.41 -1.96 4.94
N CYS A 136 -4.19 -0.92 5.25
CA CYS A 136 -5.60 -1.06 5.64
C CYS A 136 -6.42 -1.71 4.51
N ASP A 137 -6.23 -1.27 3.27
CA ASP A 137 -6.90 -1.84 2.10
C ASP A 137 -6.53 -3.31 1.87
N ILE A 138 -5.25 -3.66 2.01
CA ILE A 138 -4.80 -5.06 1.94
C ILE A 138 -5.42 -5.88 3.08
N SER A 139 -5.46 -5.34 4.29
CA SER A 139 -6.03 -6.03 5.46
C SER A 139 -7.50 -6.39 5.28
N HIS A 140 -8.25 -5.58 4.52
CA HIS A 140 -9.65 -5.86 4.22
C HIS A 140 -9.87 -7.13 3.39
N GLN A 141 -8.87 -7.52 2.59
CA GLN A 141 -8.89 -8.77 1.81
C GLN A 141 -8.73 -10.00 2.74
N LEU A 142 -8.07 -9.83 3.89
CA LEU A 142 -7.68 -10.91 4.81
C LEU A 142 -8.58 -11.04 6.06
N LYS A 143 -9.48 -10.09 6.30
CA LYS A 143 -10.25 -9.97 7.56
C LYS A 143 -11.08 -11.21 7.95
N GLY A 144 -11.39 -12.09 7.00
CA GLY A 144 -12.15 -13.33 7.23
C GLY A 144 -11.32 -14.56 7.61
N GLU A 145 -10.00 -14.51 7.40
CA GLU A 145 -9.12 -15.67 7.53
C GLU A 145 -8.49 -15.74 8.92
N LYS A 146 -8.30 -16.94 9.47
CA LYS A 146 -7.59 -17.08 10.76
C LYS A 146 -6.17 -16.54 10.61
N VAL A 147 -5.79 -15.71 11.57
CA VAL A 147 -4.51 -15.01 11.54
C VAL A 147 -3.36 -16.01 11.60
N ASN A 148 -2.41 -15.91 10.67
CA ASN A 148 -1.14 -16.58 10.78
C ASN A 148 -0.38 -15.97 11.99
N LYS A 149 0.04 -16.82 12.93
CA LYS A 149 0.74 -16.39 14.14
C LYS A 149 1.96 -15.53 13.82
N ASP A 150 2.70 -15.84 12.76
CA ASP A 150 3.89 -15.09 12.36
C ASP A 150 3.52 -13.68 11.90
N LEU A 151 2.41 -13.52 11.16
CA LEU A 151 1.91 -12.20 10.74
C LEU A 151 1.40 -11.38 11.93
N HIS A 152 0.78 -12.03 12.92
CA HIS A 152 0.36 -11.35 14.15
C HIS A 152 1.57 -10.77 14.90
N GLU A 153 2.56 -11.60 15.17
CA GLU A 153 3.78 -11.20 15.89
C GLU A 153 4.56 -10.11 15.15
N ALA A 154 4.53 -10.16 13.82
CA ALA A 154 5.17 -9.17 12.96
C ALA A 154 4.43 -7.82 12.92
N PHE A 155 3.14 -7.80 12.56
CA PHE A 155 2.42 -6.55 12.28
C PHE A 155 1.85 -5.85 13.52
N VAL A 156 1.41 -6.58 14.56
CA VAL A 156 0.75 -5.94 15.70
C VAL A 156 1.64 -4.92 16.42
N PRO A 157 2.93 -5.17 16.68
CA PRO A 157 3.82 -4.16 17.25
C PRO A 157 3.91 -2.89 16.38
N ILE A 158 4.01 -3.04 15.07
CA ILE A 158 4.04 -1.93 14.09
C ILE A 158 2.74 -1.12 14.17
N LEU A 159 1.58 -1.78 14.15
CA LEU A 159 0.29 -1.10 14.23
C LEU A 159 0.13 -0.31 15.53
N LYS A 160 0.60 -0.86 16.66
CA LYS A 160 0.60 -0.16 17.95
C LYS A 160 1.49 1.08 17.93
N GLN A 161 2.64 1.03 17.26
CA GLN A 161 3.51 2.19 17.07
C GLN A 161 2.85 3.27 16.21
N ILE A 162 2.22 2.88 15.09
CA ILE A 162 1.48 3.81 14.21
C ILE A 162 0.32 4.48 14.96
N ILE A 163 -0.45 3.72 15.73
CA ILE A 163 -1.55 4.27 16.55
C ILE A 163 -1.00 5.27 17.58
N SER A 164 0.11 4.92 18.25
CA SER A 164 0.77 5.83 19.22
C SER A 164 1.23 7.13 18.55
N PHE A 165 1.79 7.05 17.34
CA PHE A 165 2.16 8.23 16.56
C PHE A 165 0.93 9.07 16.20
N GLY A 166 -0.13 8.44 15.67
CA GLY A 166 -1.41 9.10 15.40
C GLY A 166 -2.00 9.80 16.62
N GLN A 167 -1.92 9.18 17.81
CA GLN A 167 -2.34 9.80 19.07
C GLN A 167 -1.55 11.07 19.40
N SER A 168 -0.23 11.05 19.19
CA SER A 168 0.64 12.22 19.42
C SER A 168 0.30 13.38 18.49
N LYS A 169 -0.21 13.06 17.28
CA LYS A 169 -0.63 14.01 16.25
C LYS A 169 -2.11 14.40 16.32
N LYS A 170 -2.90 13.72 17.17
CA LYS A 170 -4.37 13.80 17.17
C LYS A 170 -4.98 13.47 15.79
N ASP A 171 -4.33 12.57 15.05
CA ASP A 171 -4.79 12.10 13.74
C ASP A 171 -5.66 10.85 13.91
N GLU A 172 -6.96 11.04 14.05
CA GLU A 172 -7.90 9.94 14.26
C GLU A 172 -8.15 9.09 13.01
N ILE A 173 -7.89 9.64 11.81
CA ILE A 173 -7.94 8.90 10.55
C ILE A 173 -6.83 7.85 10.56
N LEU A 174 -5.58 8.27 10.84
CA LEU A 174 -4.44 7.37 10.93
C LEU A 174 -4.64 6.29 12.01
N MET A 175 -5.08 6.70 13.20
CA MET A 175 -5.40 5.77 14.29
C MET A 175 -6.47 4.76 13.88
N CYS A 176 -7.54 5.21 13.22
CA CYS A 176 -8.63 4.34 12.77
C CYS A 176 -8.14 3.36 11.71
N SER A 177 -7.40 3.81 10.69
CA SER A 177 -6.86 2.96 9.63
C SER A 177 -5.94 1.88 10.20
N ALA A 178 -5.03 2.23 11.11
CA ALA A 178 -4.16 1.24 11.78
C ALA A 178 -4.96 0.28 12.68
N ALA A 179 -5.98 0.77 13.40
CA ALA A 179 -6.81 -0.08 14.24
C ALA A 179 -7.61 -1.10 13.41
N VAL A 180 -8.13 -0.71 12.24
CA VAL A 180 -8.88 -1.60 11.34
C VAL A 180 -8.06 -2.84 10.94
N CYS A 181 -6.75 -2.67 10.73
CA CYS A 181 -5.82 -3.77 10.40
C CYS A 181 -5.80 -4.90 11.44
N PHE A 182 -6.18 -4.65 12.70
CA PHE A 182 -6.30 -5.70 13.72
C PHE A 182 -7.39 -6.75 13.39
N GLN A 183 -8.32 -6.47 12.48
CA GLN A 183 -9.24 -7.51 12.01
C GLN A 183 -8.53 -8.60 11.20
N ALA A 184 -7.47 -8.23 10.48
CA ALA A 184 -6.63 -9.14 9.72
C ALA A 184 -5.50 -9.73 10.57
N PHE A 185 -4.83 -8.92 11.40
CA PHE A 185 -3.59 -9.32 12.08
C PHE A 185 -3.73 -9.48 13.60
N GLY A 186 -4.82 -9.01 14.20
CA GLY A 186 -5.05 -9.08 15.63
C GLY A 186 -5.71 -10.38 16.08
N ASN A 187 -5.54 -10.72 17.35
CA ASN A 187 -6.21 -11.87 17.96
C ASN A 187 -6.82 -11.51 19.33
N LYS A 188 -7.33 -12.52 20.05
CA LYS A 188 -8.00 -12.33 21.35
C LYS A 188 -7.14 -11.56 22.38
N SER A 189 -5.81 -11.65 22.33
CA SER A 189 -4.91 -10.95 23.26
C SER A 189 -4.90 -9.43 23.07
N ASP A 190 -5.29 -8.92 21.89
CA ASP A 190 -5.29 -7.49 21.58
C ASP A 190 -6.58 -6.77 21.98
N ILE A 191 -7.63 -7.52 22.34
CA ILE A 191 -8.93 -6.96 22.71
C ILE A 191 -8.84 -5.90 23.82
N PRO A 192 -8.07 -6.11 24.92
CA PRO A 192 -7.92 -5.09 25.96
C PRO A 192 -7.32 -3.79 25.41
N TYR A 193 -6.28 -3.89 24.57
CA TYR A 193 -5.65 -2.73 23.93
C TYR A 193 -6.65 -1.97 23.05
N LEU A 194 -7.37 -2.68 22.18
CA LEU A 194 -8.37 -2.08 21.28
C LEU A 194 -9.52 -1.40 22.03
N LYS A 195 -10.00 -1.99 23.14
CA LYS A 195 -11.06 -1.40 23.97
C LYS A 195 -10.59 -0.15 24.74
N ALA A 196 -9.29 -0.01 24.98
CA ALA A 196 -8.69 1.14 25.65
C ALA A 196 -8.40 2.31 24.70
N LEU A 197 -8.44 2.11 23.38
CA LEU A 197 -8.26 3.20 22.42
C LEU A 197 -9.35 4.26 22.58
N SER A 198 -8.92 5.50 22.75
CA SER A 198 -9.80 6.65 22.87
C SER A 198 -9.80 7.47 21.57
N PHE A 199 -10.99 7.80 21.09
CA PHE A 199 -11.24 8.69 19.97
C PHE A 199 -12.15 9.81 20.46
N THR A 200 -11.80 11.04 20.11
CA THR A 200 -12.50 12.28 20.46
C THR A 200 -13.56 12.65 19.43
N GLU A 201 -13.35 12.33 18.15
CA GLU A 201 -14.36 12.59 17.12
C GLU A 201 -15.51 11.59 17.21
N ALA A 202 -16.73 12.10 17.09
CA ALA A 202 -17.94 11.29 17.19
C ALA A 202 -17.96 10.14 16.17
N TYR A 203 -17.38 10.37 14.99
CA TYR A 203 -17.31 9.40 13.90
C TYR A 203 -16.45 8.17 14.29
N TYR A 204 -15.32 8.36 14.98
CA TYR A 204 -14.39 7.26 15.33
C TYR A 204 -14.57 6.71 16.76
N LYS A 205 -15.42 7.32 17.58
CA LYS A 205 -15.64 7.00 19.02
C LYS A 205 -15.77 5.51 19.35
N ASN A 206 -16.32 4.70 18.44
CA ASN A 206 -16.59 3.27 18.66
C ASN A 206 -15.67 2.33 17.87
N THR A 207 -14.64 2.84 17.18
CA THR A 207 -13.76 2.06 16.32
C THR A 207 -13.13 0.87 17.06
N GLY A 208 -12.42 1.13 18.17
CA GLY A 208 -11.76 0.09 18.95
C GLY A 208 -12.71 -1.01 19.48
N LYS A 209 -13.87 -0.61 20.00
CA LYS A 209 -14.92 -1.54 20.45
C LYS A 209 -15.49 -2.38 19.30
N THR A 210 -15.67 -1.78 18.13
CA THR A 210 -16.19 -2.46 16.94
C THR A 210 -15.21 -3.51 16.45
N ILE A 211 -13.93 -3.17 16.36
CA ILE A 211 -12.87 -4.11 15.93
C ILE A 211 -12.74 -5.26 16.94
N ALA A 212 -12.72 -4.96 18.25
CA ALA A 212 -12.67 -5.98 19.29
C ALA A 212 -13.80 -7.01 19.17
N LYS A 213 -15.04 -6.57 18.94
CA LYS A 213 -16.19 -7.47 18.72
C LYS A 213 -16.02 -8.35 17.48
N ARG A 214 -15.43 -7.82 16.41
CA ARG A 214 -15.17 -8.60 15.18
C ARG A 214 -14.12 -9.68 15.43
N ILE A 215 -13.07 -9.38 16.21
CA ILE A 215 -12.08 -10.37 16.64
C ILE A 215 -12.73 -11.42 17.55
N GLU A 216 -13.55 -11.02 18.53
CA GLU A 216 -14.30 -11.96 19.39
C GLU A 216 -15.10 -12.95 18.54
N LYS A 217 -15.85 -12.46 17.54
CA LYS A 217 -16.64 -13.29 16.62
C LYS A 217 -15.78 -14.20 15.74
N LYS A 218 -14.61 -13.74 15.27
CA LYS A 218 -13.68 -14.50 14.42
C LYS A 218 -13.11 -15.75 15.11
N TYR A 219 -13.05 -15.72 16.44
CA TYR A 219 -12.45 -16.78 17.26
C TYR A 219 -13.46 -17.43 18.24
N ALA A 220 -14.77 -17.20 18.04
CA ALA A 220 -15.85 -17.91 18.72
C ALA A 220 -16.14 -19.22 17.98
#